data_AF-A0A3C0FSW9-F1
#
_entry.id   AF-A0A3C0FSW9-F1
#
_cell.length_a   1.000
_cell.length_b   1.000
_cell.length_c   1.000
_cell.angle_alpha   90.00
_cell.angle_beta   90.00
_cell.angle_gamma   90.00
#
_symmetry.space_group_name_H-M   'P 1'
#
loop_
_entity.id
_entity.type
_entity.pdbx_description
1 polymer ?
#
loop_
_entity_poly.entity_id
_entity_poly.type
_entity_poly.pdbx_seq_one_letter_code
_entity_poly.pdbx_strand_id
1 'polypeptide(L)'
;MNTPKHMRHLRAFCCVLGLSSLAACQTLDQIGTSLNELNDGLGQYADRPENTGPDMSPASLPAFGKGDAFVFDGGRAIYVEETKGDRIVWNGGGDYLFETTGDFTGPILEWSYTDKEDRERSGSAYVKEGSGNIWPLEFDKQVRMSTRSANVDPDTGDVNEYDQWLICKVPATANIAVPAGSFETFVIECSR
;
A
#
# COMPACT_ATOMS: atom_id res chain seq x y z
N MET A 1 -40.52 53.05 -21.65
CA MET A 1 -40.47 52.94 -20.18
C MET A 1 -39.08 52.48 -19.77
N ASN A 2 -38.39 53.39 -19.09
CA ASN A 2 -37.26 53.29 -18.16
C ASN A 2 -35.98 52.50 -18.50
N THR A 3 -35.09 53.24 -19.17
CA THR A 3 -33.68 53.60 -18.81
C THR A 3 -32.79 52.68 -17.94
N PRO A 4 -31.48 52.59 -18.30
CA PRO A 4 -30.43 51.89 -17.58
C PRO A 4 -29.79 52.79 -16.49
N LYS A 5 -29.12 52.18 -15.50
CA LYS A 5 -28.28 52.90 -14.54
C LYS A 5 -26.79 52.57 -14.70
N HIS A 6 -26.06 53.66 -14.93
CA HIS A 6 -24.62 53.83 -14.97
C HIS A 6 -23.92 53.62 -13.61
N MET A 7 -22.72 53.05 -13.68
CA MET A 7 -21.43 53.62 -13.25
C MET A 7 -21.22 54.05 -11.79
N ARG A 8 -20.12 53.56 -11.17
CA ARG A 8 -19.16 54.42 -10.42
C ARG A 8 -17.87 53.68 -10.03
N HIS A 9 -16.77 54.09 -10.64
CA HIS A 9 -15.44 54.08 -10.02
C HIS A 9 -15.37 55.19 -8.95
N LEU A 10 -14.75 54.92 -7.79
CA LEU A 10 -14.09 55.89 -6.90
C LEU A 10 -13.05 55.10 -6.08
N ARG A 11 -11.76 55.19 -6.44
CA ARG A 11 -10.71 56.00 -5.81
C ARG A 11 -10.40 55.66 -4.33
N ALA A 12 -9.24 55.04 -4.17
CA ALA A 12 -8.16 55.36 -3.24
C ALA A 12 -8.51 55.67 -1.77
N PHE A 13 -8.05 54.77 -0.89
CA PHE A 13 -7.56 55.16 0.43
C PHE A 13 -6.13 54.63 0.60
N CYS A 14 -5.16 55.54 0.41
CA CYS A 14 -3.85 55.44 1.05
C CYS A 14 -4.06 55.63 2.55
N CYS A 15 -3.61 54.66 3.34
CA CYS A 15 -3.07 54.89 4.68
C CYS A 15 -1.97 53.84 4.89
N VAL A 16 -0.80 54.16 4.31
CA VAL A 16 0.48 53.69 4.84
C VAL A 16 0.73 54.51 6.10
N LEU A 17 0.98 53.82 7.22
CA LEU A 17 1.92 54.11 8.30
C LEU A 17 1.37 53.59 9.64
N GLY A 18 2.12 52.67 10.25
CA GLY A 18 1.85 52.21 11.61
C GLY A 18 2.70 51.01 11.97
N LEU A 19 3.98 51.23 12.22
CA LEU A 19 4.91 50.24 12.79
C LEU A 19 4.35 49.62 14.08
N SER A 20 4.30 48.30 14.12
CA SER A 20 4.67 47.52 15.30
C SER A 20 5.02 46.10 14.87
N SER A 21 6.15 45.99 14.19
CA SER A 21 6.93 44.75 14.13
C SER A 21 7.42 44.42 15.53
N LEU A 22 6.65 43.63 16.27
CA LEU A 22 7.24 42.75 17.27
C LEU A 22 7.92 41.62 16.50
N ALA A 23 9.13 41.93 16.01
CA ALA A 23 10.10 40.92 15.67
C ALA A 23 10.43 40.18 16.97
N ALA A 24 9.75 39.05 17.22
CA ALA A 24 10.38 37.98 17.96
C ALA A 24 11.51 37.46 17.05
N CYS A 25 12.63 38.17 17.03
CA CYS A 25 13.90 37.64 16.54
C CYS A 25 14.24 36.46 17.45
N GLN A 26 13.73 35.28 17.14
CA GLN A 26 14.35 34.05 17.60
C GLN A 26 15.76 34.08 17.01
N THR A 27 16.77 34.20 17.86
CA THR A 27 18.15 34.11 17.40
C THR A 27 18.36 32.72 16.79
N LEU A 28 19.25 32.61 15.79
CA LEU A 28 19.59 31.31 15.20
C LEU A 28 20.01 30.29 16.26
N ASP A 29 20.61 30.76 17.37
CA ASP A 29 20.93 29.93 18.53
C ASP A 29 19.70 29.37 19.24
N GLN A 30 18.63 30.17 19.42
CA GLN A 30 17.38 29.68 20.01
C GLN A 30 16.69 28.63 19.13
N ILE A 31 16.76 28.80 17.80
CA ILE A 31 16.24 27.81 16.85
C ILE A 31 17.10 26.54 16.90
N GLY A 32 18.43 26.67 16.93
CA GLY A 32 19.35 25.53 17.05
C GLY A 32 19.17 24.74 18.35
N THR A 33 18.95 25.44 19.47
CA THR A 33 18.72 24.79 20.78
C THR A 33 17.37 24.07 20.79
N SER A 34 16.31 24.70 20.26
CA SER A 34 14.97 24.10 20.14
C SER A 34 14.94 22.88 19.20
N LEU A 35 15.68 22.93 18.08
CA LEU A 35 15.82 21.79 17.17
C LEU A 35 16.60 20.64 17.80
N ASN A 36 17.65 20.93 18.56
CA ASN A 36 18.40 19.91 19.30
C ASN A 36 17.55 19.29 20.41
N GLU A 37 16.77 20.08 21.15
CA GLU A 37 15.84 19.56 22.17
C GLU A 37 14.73 18.68 21.56
N LEU A 38 14.20 19.05 20.39
CA LEU A 38 13.25 18.22 19.64
C LEU A 38 13.89 16.93 19.11
N ASN A 39 15.14 17.00 18.63
CA ASN A 39 15.90 15.84 18.15
C ASN A 39 16.26 14.87 19.29
N ASP A 40 16.71 15.41 20.42
CA ASP A 40 17.08 14.63 21.62
C ASP A 40 15.84 14.02 22.30
N GLY A 41 14.67 14.68 22.17
CA GLY A 41 13.38 14.14 22.57
C GLY A 41 12.84 13.04 21.64
N LEU A 42 13.01 13.17 20.32
CA LEU A 42 12.56 12.18 19.33
C LEU A 42 13.39 10.89 19.35
N GLY A 43 14.68 10.97 19.70
CA GLY A 43 15.55 9.80 19.82
C GLY A 43 15.12 8.80 20.91
N GLN A 44 14.33 9.25 21.89
CA GLN A 44 13.79 8.42 22.98
C GLN A 44 12.41 7.79 22.66
N TYR A 45 11.77 8.19 21.55
CA TYR A 45 10.46 7.65 21.13
C TYR A 45 10.52 6.83 19.84
N ALA A 46 11.69 6.73 19.21
CA ALA A 46 11.94 5.82 18.11
C ALA A 46 12.65 4.58 18.64
N ASP A 47 12.07 3.91 19.64
CA ASP A 47 12.44 2.52 19.91
C ASP A 47 12.18 1.74 18.63
N ARG A 48 13.26 1.38 17.93
CA ARG A 48 13.16 0.49 16.79
C ARG A 48 12.54 -0.81 17.31
N PRO A 49 11.60 -1.41 16.57
CA PRO A 49 11.06 -2.70 16.99
C PRO A 49 12.24 -3.65 17.22
N GLU A 50 12.24 -4.33 18.37
CA GLU A 50 13.22 -5.38 18.66
C GLU A 50 12.74 -6.66 17.99
N ASN A 51 13.60 -7.29 17.18
CA ASN A 51 13.29 -8.61 16.63
C ASN A 51 13.56 -9.67 17.69
N THR A 52 12.51 -10.21 18.31
CA THR A 52 12.63 -11.33 19.26
C THR A 52 12.67 -12.70 18.57
N GLY A 53 12.61 -12.75 17.24
CA GLY A 53 12.65 -13.96 16.42
C GLY A 53 14.07 -14.40 16.04
N PRO A 54 14.18 -15.47 15.23
CA PRO A 54 15.47 -15.92 14.69
C PRO A 54 16.11 -14.83 13.81
N ASP A 55 17.42 -14.66 13.90
CA ASP A 55 18.14 -13.78 12.97
C ASP A 55 18.21 -14.45 11.58
N MET A 56 17.67 -13.80 10.56
CA MET A 56 17.50 -14.35 9.22
C MET A 56 18.08 -13.40 8.17
N SER A 57 18.83 -13.94 7.22
CA SER A 57 19.25 -13.18 6.04
C SER A 57 18.03 -12.77 5.19
N PRO A 58 18.13 -11.67 4.41
CA PRO A 58 17.07 -11.26 3.49
C PRO A 58 16.56 -12.42 2.62
N ALA A 59 15.23 -12.62 2.56
CA ALA A 59 14.64 -13.65 1.71
C ALA A 59 14.28 -13.08 0.33
N SER A 60 14.82 -13.68 -0.72
CA SER A 60 14.47 -13.34 -2.10
C SER A 60 13.02 -13.69 -2.43
N LEU A 61 12.49 -13.04 -3.46
CA LEU A 61 11.21 -13.42 -4.06
C LEU A 61 11.21 -14.91 -4.44
N PRO A 62 10.19 -15.70 -4.07
CA PRO A 62 10.12 -17.10 -4.45
C PRO A 62 9.88 -17.26 -5.96
N ALA A 63 10.37 -18.37 -6.51
CA ALA A 63 9.99 -18.85 -7.83
C ALA A 63 8.82 -19.82 -7.69
N PHE A 64 7.85 -19.74 -8.60
CA PHE A 64 6.65 -20.58 -8.61
C PHE A 64 6.64 -21.55 -9.79
N GLY A 65 6.33 -22.80 -9.49
CA GLY A 65 6.05 -23.87 -10.45
C GLY A 65 4.57 -24.29 -10.44
N LYS A 66 4.13 -24.91 -11.53
CA LYS A 66 2.78 -25.50 -11.60
C LYS A 66 2.59 -26.51 -10.48
N GLY A 67 1.48 -26.39 -9.74
CA GLY A 67 1.14 -27.25 -8.61
C GLY A 67 1.62 -26.76 -7.24
N ASP A 68 2.47 -25.72 -7.19
CA ASP A 68 2.78 -25.06 -5.91
C ASP A 68 1.51 -24.49 -5.29
N ALA A 69 1.47 -24.43 -3.96
CA ALA A 69 0.25 -24.11 -3.24
C ALA A 69 0.49 -23.18 -2.05
N PHE A 70 -0.47 -22.30 -1.80
CA PHE A 70 -0.60 -21.62 -0.52
C PHE A 70 -1.75 -22.22 0.26
N VAL A 71 -1.47 -22.59 1.51
CA VAL A 71 -2.45 -23.14 2.45
C VAL A 71 -2.66 -22.13 3.56
N PHE A 72 -3.92 -21.79 3.81
CA PHE A 72 -4.32 -20.84 4.83
C PHE A 72 -4.86 -21.59 6.05
N ASP A 73 -4.76 -21.00 7.24
CA ASP A 73 -5.19 -21.60 8.51
C ASP A 73 -6.66 -22.05 8.52
N GLY A 74 -7.51 -21.44 7.68
CA GLY A 74 -8.90 -21.84 7.48
C GLY A 74 -9.10 -23.10 6.61
N GLY A 75 -8.02 -23.79 6.23
CA GLY A 75 -8.04 -24.97 5.36
C GLY A 75 -8.24 -24.68 3.88
N ARG A 76 -8.42 -23.40 3.51
CA ARG A 76 -8.42 -22.97 2.11
C ARG A 76 -7.01 -23.19 1.54
N ALA A 77 -6.96 -23.67 0.30
CA ALA A 77 -5.73 -23.70 -0.47
C ALA A 77 -5.97 -23.11 -1.85
N ILE A 78 -4.94 -22.45 -2.39
CA ILE A 78 -4.87 -22.00 -3.78
C ILE A 78 -3.63 -22.63 -4.42
N TYR A 79 -3.68 -22.89 -5.72
CA TYR A 79 -2.63 -23.61 -6.43
C TYR A 79 -2.21 -22.86 -7.67
N VAL A 80 -0.93 -22.93 -8.02
CA VAL A 80 -0.43 -22.40 -9.29
C VAL A 80 -0.91 -23.30 -10.41
N GLU A 81 -1.79 -22.77 -11.26
CA GLU A 81 -2.29 -23.44 -12.46
C GLU A 81 -1.25 -23.37 -13.60
N GLU A 82 -0.63 -22.21 -13.78
CA GLU A 82 0.35 -21.95 -14.82
C GLU A 82 1.21 -20.73 -14.47
N THR A 83 2.44 -20.69 -14.98
CA THR A 83 3.31 -19.50 -14.96
C THR A 83 3.46 -18.96 -16.37
N LYS A 84 3.13 -17.68 -16.59
CA LYS A 84 3.20 -16.97 -17.88
C LYS A 84 4.15 -15.77 -17.78
N GLY A 85 5.42 -15.97 -18.09
CA GLY A 85 6.42 -14.91 -17.94
C GLY A 85 6.58 -14.50 -16.47
N ASP A 86 6.26 -13.25 -16.14
CA ASP A 86 6.27 -12.71 -14.77
C ASP A 86 4.93 -12.88 -14.03
N ARG A 87 3.92 -13.44 -14.71
CA ARG A 87 2.58 -13.67 -14.16
C ARG A 87 2.43 -15.09 -13.63
N ILE A 88 1.80 -15.21 -12.48
CA ILE A 88 1.40 -16.48 -11.88
C ILE A 88 -0.11 -16.59 -11.97
N VAL A 89 -0.62 -17.62 -12.63
CA VAL A 89 -2.04 -17.94 -12.70
C VAL A 89 -2.36 -18.89 -11.57
N TRP A 90 -3.31 -18.51 -10.73
CA TRP A 90 -3.76 -19.28 -9.57
C TRP A 90 -5.15 -19.83 -9.79
N ASN A 91 -5.36 -21.08 -9.38
CA ASN A 91 -6.67 -21.65 -9.15
C ASN A 91 -7.07 -21.40 -7.69
N GLY A 92 -8.10 -20.58 -7.49
CA GLY A 92 -8.62 -20.22 -6.18
C GLY A 92 -9.73 -21.13 -5.65
N GLY A 93 -10.14 -22.14 -6.42
CA GLY A 93 -11.23 -23.07 -6.18
C GLY A 93 -12.39 -22.91 -7.18
N GLY A 94 -12.97 -24.02 -7.63
CA GLY A 94 -14.03 -24.00 -8.63
C GLY A 94 -13.52 -23.49 -9.98
N ASP A 95 -14.20 -22.50 -10.54
CA ASP A 95 -13.82 -21.79 -11.76
C ASP A 95 -13.12 -20.44 -11.47
N TYR A 96 -12.84 -20.13 -10.21
CA TYR A 96 -12.14 -18.90 -9.84
C TYR A 96 -10.67 -18.97 -10.22
N LEU A 97 -10.30 -18.19 -11.25
CA LEU A 97 -8.93 -18.01 -11.71
C LEU A 97 -8.50 -16.58 -11.47
N PHE A 98 -7.25 -16.40 -11.05
CA PHE A 98 -6.70 -15.07 -10.85
C PHE A 98 -5.19 -15.01 -11.10
N GLU A 99 -4.70 -13.85 -11.54
CA GLU A 99 -3.30 -13.63 -11.87
C GLU A 99 -2.63 -12.68 -10.87
N THR A 100 -1.41 -13.00 -10.46
CA THR A 100 -0.54 -12.11 -9.68
C THR A 100 0.83 -11.99 -10.35
N THR A 101 1.70 -11.11 -9.85
CA THR A 101 3.14 -11.27 -10.10
C THR A 101 3.70 -12.35 -9.17
N GLY A 102 5.01 -12.61 -9.23
CA GLY A 102 5.69 -13.38 -8.18
C GLY A 102 5.61 -12.74 -6.78
N ASP A 103 5.34 -11.43 -6.68
CA ASP A 103 5.06 -10.79 -5.40
C ASP A 103 3.62 -11.08 -4.98
N PHE A 104 3.46 -12.11 -4.15
CA PHE A 104 2.15 -12.53 -3.65
C PHE A 104 1.55 -11.58 -2.60
N THR A 105 2.28 -10.56 -2.15
CA THR A 105 1.72 -9.46 -1.35
C THR A 105 1.12 -8.36 -2.23
N GLY A 106 1.37 -8.46 -3.54
CA GLY A 106 0.80 -7.68 -4.62
C GLY A 106 -0.72 -7.79 -4.76
N PRO A 107 -1.33 -6.86 -5.52
CA PRO A 107 -2.73 -7.02 -5.90
C PRO A 107 -2.89 -8.23 -6.83
N ILE A 108 -4.11 -8.75 -6.84
CA ILE A 108 -4.58 -9.58 -7.95
C ILE A 108 -4.72 -8.67 -9.17
N LEU A 109 -4.01 -9.01 -10.24
CA LEU A 109 -3.89 -8.21 -11.46
C LEU A 109 -5.05 -8.42 -12.41
N GLU A 110 -5.53 -9.66 -12.51
CA GLU A 110 -6.66 -10.07 -13.31
C GLU A 110 -7.38 -11.18 -12.54
N TRP A 111 -8.71 -11.21 -12.58
CA TRP A 111 -9.48 -12.28 -11.98
C TRP A 111 -10.82 -12.49 -12.68
N SER A 112 -11.31 -13.72 -12.63
CA SER A 112 -12.67 -14.03 -13.06
C SER A 112 -13.26 -15.24 -12.33
N TYR A 113 -14.57 -15.25 -12.18
CA TYR A 113 -15.36 -16.41 -11.71
C TYR A 113 -16.81 -16.28 -12.18
N THR A 114 -17.55 -17.39 -12.18
CA THR A 114 -19.00 -17.41 -12.42
C THR A 114 -19.75 -17.31 -11.09
N ASP A 115 -20.61 -16.30 -10.94
CA ASP A 115 -21.42 -16.16 -9.74
C ASP A 115 -22.60 -17.17 -9.70
N LYS A 116 -23.30 -17.20 -8.57
CA LYS A 116 -24.45 -18.11 -8.34
C LYS A 116 -25.62 -17.94 -9.32
N GLU A 117 -25.65 -16.85 -10.08
CA GLU A 117 -26.66 -16.51 -11.09
C GLU A 117 -26.15 -16.79 -12.52
N ASP A 118 -25.07 -17.57 -12.66
CA ASP A 118 -24.46 -17.98 -13.94
C ASP A 118 -23.91 -16.79 -14.75
N ARG A 119 -23.44 -15.76 -14.05
CA ARG A 119 -22.84 -14.57 -14.66
C ARG A 119 -21.34 -14.54 -14.44
N GLU A 120 -20.59 -14.23 -15.48
CA GLU A 120 -19.16 -14.02 -15.41
C GLU A 120 -18.84 -12.70 -14.71
N ARG A 121 -18.17 -12.78 -13.56
CA ARG A 121 -17.62 -11.64 -12.82
C ARG A 121 -16.14 -11.55 -13.14
N SER A 122 -15.65 -10.36 -13.42
CA SER A 122 -14.23 -10.13 -13.65
C SER A 122 -13.78 -8.76 -13.19
N GLY A 123 -12.46 -8.62 -13.06
CA GLY A 123 -11.84 -7.36 -12.71
C GLY A 123 -10.33 -7.42 -12.85
N SER A 124 -9.72 -6.26 -12.74
CA SER A 124 -8.28 -6.10 -12.92
C SER A 124 -7.68 -5.09 -11.95
N ALA A 125 -6.36 -5.09 -11.84
CA ALA A 125 -5.63 -4.07 -11.12
C ALA A 125 -4.30 -3.74 -11.80
N TYR A 126 -3.98 -2.46 -11.81
CA TYR A 126 -2.69 -1.93 -12.22
C TYR A 126 -1.96 -1.32 -11.02
N VAL A 127 -0.68 -1.67 -10.85
CA VAL A 127 0.21 -1.10 -9.83
C VAL A 127 0.72 0.25 -10.33
N LYS A 128 0.45 1.32 -9.57
CA LYS A 128 0.86 2.67 -9.91
C LYS A 128 2.37 2.84 -9.83
N GLU A 129 2.90 3.71 -10.68
CA GLU A 129 4.30 4.15 -10.60
C GLU A 129 4.65 4.68 -9.20
N GLY A 130 5.85 4.34 -8.73
CA GLY A 130 6.32 4.70 -7.39
C GLY A 130 5.78 3.80 -6.26
N SER A 131 4.98 2.77 -6.57
CA SER A 131 4.62 1.75 -5.58
C SER A 131 5.86 0.98 -5.13
N GLY A 132 5.97 0.76 -3.82
CA GLY A 132 7.05 -0.04 -3.24
C GLY A 132 6.85 -1.55 -3.45
N ASN A 133 7.87 -2.33 -3.13
CA ASN A 133 7.86 -3.79 -3.19
C ASN A 133 8.49 -4.34 -1.90
N ILE A 134 7.78 -5.22 -1.20
CA ILE A 134 8.24 -5.75 0.09
C ILE A 134 9.43 -6.71 -0.06
N TRP A 135 9.72 -7.20 -1.27
CA TRP A 135 10.81 -8.12 -1.57
C TRP A 135 12.12 -7.41 -1.92
N PRO A 136 13.30 -7.97 -1.56
CA PRO A 136 13.48 -9.10 -0.64
C PRO A 136 12.93 -8.79 0.76
N LEU A 137 12.43 -9.81 1.46
CA LEU A 137 11.94 -9.65 2.82
C LEU A 137 13.11 -9.42 3.76
N GLU A 138 13.00 -8.37 4.56
CA GLU A 138 14.00 -7.98 5.54
C GLU A 138 13.28 -7.45 6.77
N PHE A 139 13.78 -7.77 7.95
CA PHE A 139 13.25 -7.23 9.20
C PHE A 139 13.20 -5.70 9.15
N ASP A 140 12.14 -5.10 9.69
CA ASP A 140 11.91 -3.64 9.74
C ASP A 140 11.65 -3.01 8.36
N LYS A 141 11.52 -3.80 7.30
CA LYS A 141 11.12 -3.29 5.98
C LYS A 141 9.64 -2.95 5.96
N GLN A 142 9.32 -1.78 5.39
CA GLN A 142 7.95 -1.33 5.17
C GLN A 142 7.83 -0.72 3.77
N VAL A 143 6.71 -1.01 3.09
CA VAL A 143 6.38 -0.44 1.78
C VAL A 143 4.93 -0.03 1.71
N ARG A 144 4.64 0.93 0.82
CA ARG A 144 3.29 1.26 0.38
C ARG A 144 3.14 0.90 -1.08
N MET A 145 2.12 0.13 -1.40
CA MET A 145 1.71 -0.21 -2.76
C MET A 145 0.42 0.51 -3.08
N SER A 146 0.36 1.17 -4.23
CA SER A 146 -0.83 1.91 -4.67
C SER A 146 -1.31 1.34 -6.00
N THR A 147 -2.61 1.09 -6.12
CA THR A 147 -3.19 0.44 -7.28
C THR A 147 -4.37 1.25 -7.81
N ARG A 148 -4.65 1.09 -9.10
CA ARG A 148 -5.94 1.41 -9.71
C ARG A 148 -6.60 0.08 -10.05
N SER A 149 -7.75 -0.19 -9.47
CA SER A 149 -8.50 -1.42 -9.66
C SER A 149 -9.76 -1.15 -10.47
N ALA A 150 -10.21 -2.16 -11.21
CA ALA A 150 -11.39 -2.12 -12.05
C ALA A 150 -12.24 -3.36 -11.80
N ASN A 151 -13.55 -3.20 -11.72
CA ASN A 151 -14.52 -4.29 -11.75
C ASN A 151 -15.42 -4.11 -12.97
N VAL A 152 -15.74 -5.21 -13.65
CA VAL A 152 -16.66 -5.21 -14.78
C VAL A 152 -18.04 -5.64 -14.30
N ASP A 153 -19.06 -4.83 -14.60
CA ASP A 153 -20.45 -5.21 -14.39
C ASP A 153 -20.83 -6.34 -15.36
N PRO A 154 -21.33 -7.49 -14.88
CA PRO A 154 -21.62 -8.63 -15.74
C PRO A 154 -22.82 -8.42 -16.66
N ASP A 155 -23.75 -7.52 -16.30
CA ASP A 155 -25.02 -7.33 -17.00
C ASP A 155 -24.88 -6.23 -18.05
N THR A 156 -24.11 -5.18 -17.76
CA THR A 156 -23.92 -4.02 -18.67
C THR A 156 -22.56 -3.96 -19.35
N GLY A 157 -21.55 -4.63 -18.79
CA GLY A 157 -20.14 -4.50 -19.21
C GLY A 157 -19.49 -3.19 -18.76
N ASP A 158 -20.17 -2.37 -17.95
CA ASP A 158 -19.62 -1.11 -17.45
C ASP A 158 -18.43 -1.36 -16.52
N VAL A 159 -17.40 -0.54 -16.65
CA VAL A 159 -16.18 -0.64 -15.84
C VAL A 159 -16.22 0.38 -14.70
N ASN A 160 -16.17 -0.11 -13.46
CA ASN A 160 -16.04 0.73 -12.28
C ASN A 160 -14.58 0.71 -11.79
N GLU A 161 -13.92 1.86 -11.87
CA GLU A 161 -12.54 2.03 -11.46
C GLU A 161 -12.40 2.79 -10.14
N TYR A 162 -11.47 2.37 -9.30
CA TYR A 162 -11.19 2.99 -8.01
C TYR A 162 -9.73 2.83 -7.60
N ASP A 163 -9.26 3.80 -6.82
CA ASP A 163 -7.91 3.78 -6.28
C ASP A 163 -7.86 3.04 -4.95
N GLN A 164 -6.81 2.25 -4.75
CA GLN A 164 -6.53 1.57 -3.48
C GLN A 164 -5.06 1.72 -3.10
N TRP A 165 -4.79 1.41 -1.84
CA TRP A 165 -3.43 1.27 -1.35
C TRP A 165 -3.37 0.16 -0.29
N LEU A 166 -2.17 -0.39 -0.12
CA LEU A 166 -1.83 -1.37 0.88
C LEU A 166 -0.47 -0.97 1.48
N ILE A 167 -0.35 -1.00 2.80
CA ILE A 167 0.93 -0.91 3.49
C ILE A 167 1.28 -2.31 3.96
N CYS A 168 2.46 -2.80 3.56
CA CYS A 168 3.01 -4.05 4.06
C CYS A 168 4.28 -3.77 4.86
N LYS A 169 4.49 -4.51 5.94
CA LYS A 169 5.69 -4.43 6.78
C LYS A 169 6.13 -5.82 7.22
N VAL A 170 7.41 -5.94 7.57
CA VAL A 170 8.03 -7.14 8.15
C VAL A 170 8.44 -6.81 9.59
N PRO A 171 7.50 -6.91 10.55
CA PRO A 171 7.73 -6.42 11.90
C PRO A 171 8.55 -7.37 12.78
N ALA A 172 8.76 -8.62 12.35
CA ALA A 172 9.50 -9.64 13.09
C ALA A 172 9.84 -10.84 12.19
N THR A 173 10.76 -11.67 12.66
CA THR A 173 10.88 -13.07 12.24
C THR A 173 10.25 -13.98 13.31
N ALA A 174 9.93 -15.22 12.96
CA ALA A 174 9.30 -16.17 13.88
C ALA A 174 9.68 -17.62 13.59
N ASN A 175 9.55 -18.46 14.61
CA ASN A 175 9.50 -19.91 14.46
C ASN A 175 8.04 -20.35 14.40
N ILE A 176 7.58 -20.87 13.27
CA ILE A 176 6.20 -21.33 13.07
C ILE A 176 6.17 -22.84 12.87
N ALA A 177 5.29 -23.52 13.59
CA ALA A 177 5.05 -24.95 13.45
C ALA A 177 3.75 -25.19 12.67
N VAL A 178 3.84 -25.93 11.57
CA VAL A 178 2.73 -26.42 10.76
C VAL A 178 2.80 -27.95 10.67
N PRO A 179 1.76 -28.66 10.18
CA PRO A 179 1.81 -30.13 10.09
C PRO A 179 2.99 -30.69 9.28
N ALA A 180 3.53 -29.91 8.34
CA ALA A 180 4.71 -30.28 7.55
C ALA A 180 6.05 -30.11 8.29
N GLY A 181 6.07 -29.46 9.46
CA GLY A 181 7.27 -29.20 10.25
C GLY A 181 7.32 -27.82 10.86
N SER A 182 8.46 -27.49 11.46
CA SER A 182 8.75 -26.16 12.00
C SER A 182 9.68 -25.40 11.07
N PHE A 183 9.40 -24.11 10.87
CA PHE A 183 10.12 -23.24 9.94
C PHE A 183 10.45 -21.91 10.60
N GLU A 184 11.67 -21.43 10.37
CA GLU A 184 12.01 -20.02 10.58
C GLU A 184 11.43 -19.21 9.41
N THR A 185 10.71 -18.14 9.70
CA THR A 185 9.99 -17.37 8.69
C THR A 185 9.95 -15.88 9.02
N PHE A 186 9.66 -15.07 8.01
CA PHE A 186 9.31 -13.66 8.16
C PHE A 186 7.81 -13.53 8.43
N VAL A 187 7.45 -12.70 9.41
CA VAL A 187 6.06 -12.28 9.59
C VAL A 187 5.82 -11.12 8.63
N ILE A 188 4.77 -11.20 7.80
CA ILE A 188 4.35 -10.11 6.93
C ILE A 188 2.98 -9.62 7.40
N GLU A 189 2.88 -8.34 7.71
CA GLU A 189 1.62 -7.69 8.06
C GLU A 189 1.26 -6.67 6.98
N CYS A 190 0.09 -6.85 6.35
CA CYS A 190 -0.42 -5.91 5.36
C CYS A 190 -1.77 -5.33 5.79
N SER A 191 -1.94 -4.01 5.67
CA SER A 191 -3.17 -3.30 6.01
C SER A 191 -3.51 -2.21 4.98
N ARG A 192 -4.81 -1.97 4.78
CA ARG A 192 -5.35 -0.88 3.95
C ARG A 192 -5.58 0.39 4.74
#